data_AF-A0A6D2KCZ5-F1
#
_entry.id   AF-A0A6D2KCZ5-F1
#
_cell.length_a   1.000
_cell.length_b   1.000
_cell.length_c   1.000
_cell.angle_alpha   90.00
_cell.angle_beta   90.00
_cell.angle_gamma   90.00
#
_symmetry.space_group_name_H-M   'P 1'
#
loop_
_entity.id
_entity.type
_entity.pdbx_description
1 polymer ?
#
loop_
_entity_poly.entity_id
_entity_poly.type
_entity_poly.pdbx_seq_one_letter_code
_entity_poly.pdbx_strand_id
1 'polypeptide(L)'
;MGAEKKWLFTLFSVVFLSVFLLLLYSISAFTSKPFPSAIRHGAHYPPAFAYYITGGRGDNNRIFRLLLAVYHPRNRYLLHLGADATDAERLSLLSDLKSVPAVNAFGNVDVLGKVDRLSDNGASKIAATLHAVSILLKLDRTWNWFVELSALDYPLITQDDLSHVFASVNKSVNFIDHTSDLAWKESQRIKPIVVDPALYLARRTQLFTATEKRPTPDAFKVFTGSPWTVLSRSFLEYCIFGWDNLPRILLMYFNNVILSEECYFHTVICNAPEFTNTTVNGDLRYMIWDSPPKMEPHFLTVADFDQMAQSGAAFARQFKRDDPVLDMVDREILKRGRFRVTPGAWCSSHGSWWTDPCSEWDDVNVVKAGPQAKKLDETITNFLDDLNSQTNQCK
;
A
#
# COMPACT_ATOMS: atom_id res chain seq x y z
N MET A 1 -1.60 62.17 39.52
CA MET A 1 -2.58 61.06 39.34
C MET A 1 -2.41 60.32 38.01
N GLY A 2 -1.20 59.89 37.63
CA GLY A 2 -0.94 59.25 36.31
C GLY A 2 -0.18 57.92 36.34
N ALA A 3 0.46 57.57 37.45
CA ALA A 3 1.26 56.34 37.57
C ALA A 3 0.44 55.12 38.02
N GLU A 4 -0.55 55.30 38.90
CA GLU A 4 -1.37 54.19 39.42
C GLU A 4 -2.26 53.54 38.36
N LYS A 5 -2.76 54.31 37.38
CA LYS A 5 -3.63 53.77 36.32
C LYS A 5 -2.89 52.85 35.35
N LYS A 6 -1.58 53.04 35.15
CA LYS A 6 -0.78 52.21 34.24
C LYS A 6 -0.52 50.81 34.82
N TRP A 7 -0.26 50.73 36.12
CA TRP A 7 -0.06 49.46 36.82
C TRP A 7 -1.32 48.62 36.91
N LEU A 8 -2.48 49.25 37.09
CA LEU A 8 -3.77 48.55 37.07
C LEU A 8 -4.07 47.93 35.71
N PHE A 9 -3.75 48.63 34.62
CA PHE A 9 -4.01 48.12 33.27
C PHE A 9 -3.11 46.93 32.92
N THR A 10 -1.82 46.97 33.27
CA THR A 10 -0.89 45.85 33.04
C THR A 10 -1.25 44.63 33.89
N LEU A 11 -1.67 44.82 35.15
CA LEU A 11 -2.15 43.72 35.99
C LEU A 11 -3.41 43.07 35.41
N PHE A 12 -4.36 43.88 34.94
CA PHE A 12 -5.60 43.38 34.34
C PHE A 12 -5.33 42.61 33.04
N SER A 13 -4.41 43.10 32.20
CA SER A 13 -3.99 42.40 30.97
C SER A 13 -3.31 41.06 31.25
N VAL A 14 -2.43 40.99 32.26
CA VAL A 14 -1.73 39.74 32.61
C VAL A 14 -2.71 38.72 33.22
N VAL A 15 -3.62 39.15 34.09
CA VAL A 15 -4.65 38.28 34.66
C VAL A 15 -5.62 37.79 33.58
N PHE A 16 -6.07 38.68 32.69
CA PHE A 16 -6.94 38.30 31.57
C PHE A 16 -6.26 37.30 30.63
N LEU A 17 -4.99 37.51 30.28
CA LEU A 17 -4.22 36.58 29.45
C LEU A 17 -4.03 35.23 30.15
N SER A 18 -3.76 35.24 31.46
CA SER A 18 -3.57 34.02 32.25
C SER A 18 -4.86 33.22 32.39
N VAL A 19 -5.99 33.89 32.64
CA VAL A 19 -7.32 33.27 32.71
C VAL A 19 -7.76 32.75 31.34
N PHE A 20 -7.48 33.50 30.26
CA PHE A 20 -7.74 33.05 28.89
C PHE A 20 -6.91 31.82 28.53
N LEU A 21 -5.62 31.80 28.88
CA LEU A 21 -4.75 30.63 28.68
C LEU A 21 -5.19 29.43 29.53
N LEU A 22 -5.62 29.65 30.78
CA LEU A 22 -6.18 28.60 31.63
C LEU A 22 -7.50 28.06 31.10
N LEU A 23 -8.38 28.90 30.54
CA LEU A 23 -9.62 28.49 29.88
C LEU A 23 -9.31 27.68 28.62
N LEU A 24 -8.37 28.12 27.78
CA LEU A 24 -7.93 27.35 26.61
C LEU A 24 -7.32 25.99 27.00
N TYR A 25 -6.52 25.96 28.07
CA TYR A 25 -5.93 24.72 28.59
C TYR A 25 -7.00 23.78 29.18
N SER A 26 -8.00 24.33 29.87
CA SER A 26 -9.12 23.57 30.43
C SER A 26 -10.02 23.01 29.34
N ILE A 27 -10.30 23.78 28.28
CA ILE A 27 -11.06 23.29 27.12
C ILE A 27 -10.30 22.17 26.40
N SER A 28 -8.97 22.27 26.33
CA SER A 28 -8.10 21.22 25.76
C SER A 28 -8.00 19.96 26.65
N ALA A 29 -8.09 20.11 27.97
CA ALA A 29 -8.02 18.99 28.92
C ALA A 29 -9.33 18.19 29.01
N PHE A 30 -10.47 18.76 28.58
CA PHE A 30 -11.79 18.12 28.62
C PHE A 30 -12.26 17.54 27.27
N THR A 31 -11.48 17.63 26.19
CA THR A 31 -11.76 16.85 24.99
C THR A 31 -11.34 15.40 25.24
N SER A 32 -12.29 14.59 25.73
CA SER A 32 -12.14 13.14 25.75
C SER A 32 -11.80 12.68 24.33
N LYS A 33 -10.61 12.11 24.14
CA LYS A 33 -10.30 11.43 22.86
C LYS A 33 -11.42 10.42 22.60
N PRO A 34 -12.08 10.45 21.43
CA PRO A 34 -13.10 9.46 21.14
C PRO A 34 -12.49 8.06 21.28
N PHE A 35 -13.21 7.14 21.89
CA PHE A 35 -12.76 5.74 21.93
C PHE A 35 -12.83 5.17 20.51
N PRO A 36 -11.88 4.31 20.10
CA PRO A 36 -11.94 3.67 18.79
C PRO A 36 -13.21 2.82 18.71
N SER A 37 -13.95 2.97 17.62
CA SER A 37 -15.11 2.14 17.33
C SER A 37 -14.69 0.67 17.18
N ALA A 38 -15.52 -0.26 17.66
CA ALA A 38 -15.18 -1.68 17.64
C ALA A 38 -15.16 -2.22 16.21
N ILE A 39 -14.01 -2.74 15.78
CA ILE A 39 -13.86 -3.38 14.47
C ILE A 39 -14.40 -4.82 14.58
N ARG A 40 -15.36 -5.14 13.71
CA ARG A 40 -15.98 -6.46 13.61
C ARG A 40 -15.53 -7.17 12.34
N HIS A 41 -15.30 -8.48 12.46
CA HIS A 41 -14.82 -9.32 11.36
C HIS A 41 -15.80 -10.47 11.09
N GLY A 42 -15.75 -11.01 9.88
CA GLY A 42 -16.60 -12.13 9.46
C GLY A 42 -17.07 -11.99 8.02
N ALA A 43 -18.01 -12.85 7.61
CA ALA A 43 -18.61 -12.81 6.28
C ALA A 43 -19.59 -11.63 6.10
N HIS A 44 -20.20 -11.15 7.19
CA HIS A 44 -21.20 -10.07 7.16
C HIS A 44 -20.61 -8.66 7.34
N TYR A 45 -19.27 -8.55 7.44
CA TYR A 45 -18.59 -7.27 7.63
C TYR A 45 -17.65 -7.01 6.45
N PRO A 46 -17.37 -5.73 6.13
CA PRO A 46 -16.47 -5.38 5.04
C PRO A 46 -15.10 -6.07 5.21
N PRO A 47 -14.39 -6.37 4.13
CA PRO A 47 -13.06 -6.93 4.24
C PRO A 47 -12.07 -5.94 4.87
N ALA A 48 -10.90 -6.45 5.21
CA ALA A 48 -9.77 -5.65 5.67
C ALA A 48 -8.54 -5.94 4.81
N PHE A 49 -7.73 -4.92 4.59
CA PHE A 49 -6.53 -4.98 3.77
C PHE A 49 -5.28 -4.73 4.63
N ALA A 50 -4.20 -5.43 4.30
CA ALA A 50 -2.87 -5.16 4.83
C ALA A 50 -2.06 -4.44 3.75
N TYR A 51 -1.69 -3.20 4.01
CA TYR A 51 -0.89 -2.39 3.10
C TYR A 51 0.57 -2.40 3.52
N TYR A 52 1.44 -2.69 2.57
CA TYR A 52 2.87 -2.45 2.69
C TYR A 52 3.26 -1.28 1.81
N ILE A 53 3.62 -0.15 2.42
CA ILE A 53 3.90 1.10 1.69
C ILE A 53 5.38 1.43 1.80
N THR A 54 6.08 1.38 0.67
CA THR A 54 7.53 1.56 0.58
C THR A 54 7.95 2.91 -0.01
N GLY A 55 9.14 3.37 0.34
CA GLY A 55 9.79 4.51 -0.31
C GLY A 55 11.22 4.68 0.15
N GLY A 56 11.98 5.53 -0.53
CA GLY A 56 13.39 5.73 -0.25
C GLY A 56 13.68 7.07 0.41
N ARG A 57 14.89 7.57 0.16
CA ARG A 57 15.32 8.91 0.55
C ARG A 57 14.38 9.99 0.02
N GLY A 58 13.91 10.85 0.91
CA GLY A 58 13.04 11.99 0.61
C GLY A 58 11.57 11.63 0.42
N ASP A 59 11.17 10.37 0.60
CA ASP A 59 9.80 9.93 0.34
C ASP A 59 8.91 9.90 1.59
N ASN A 60 9.39 10.33 2.75
CA ASN A 60 8.62 10.40 4.00
C ASN A 60 7.27 11.11 3.83
N ASN A 61 7.26 12.28 3.18
CA ASN A 61 6.02 13.02 2.92
C ASN A 61 5.12 12.34 1.89
N ARG A 62 5.71 11.62 0.92
CA ARG A 62 4.94 10.91 -0.11
C ARG A 62 4.23 9.69 0.46
N ILE A 63 4.94 8.89 1.23
CA ILE A 63 4.36 7.76 1.97
C ILE A 63 3.29 8.26 2.94
N PHE A 64 3.53 9.36 3.66
CA PHE A 64 2.53 9.93 4.55
C PHE A 64 1.26 10.36 3.79
N ARG A 65 1.40 11.10 2.69
CA ARG A 65 0.26 11.49 1.84
C ARG A 65 -0.51 10.28 1.31
N LEU A 66 0.21 9.28 0.82
CA LEU A 66 -0.34 8.03 0.28
C LEU A 66 -1.07 7.23 1.34
N LEU A 67 -0.48 7.03 2.52
CA LEU A 67 -1.13 6.39 3.67
C LEU A 67 -2.48 7.04 3.93
N LEU A 68 -2.52 8.38 4.05
CA LEU A 68 -3.77 9.09 4.31
C LEU A 68 -4.79 8.95 3.17
N ALA A 69 -4.32 8.73 1.94
CA ALA A 69 -5.19 8.46 0.77
C ALA A 69 -5.87 7.09 0.88
N VAL A 70 -5.16 6.10 1.41
CA VAL A 70 -5.63 4.72 1.53
C VAL A 70 -6.02 4.35 2.96
N TYR A 71 -6.10 5.31 3.89
CA TYR A 71 -6.34 5.04 5.31
C TYR A 71 -7.80 4.64 5.57
N HIS A 72 -7.98 3.57 6.32
CA HIS A 72 -9.25 3.14 6.90
C HIS A 72 -8.98 2.41 8.22
N PRO A 73 -9.76 2.62 9.29
CA PRO A 73 -9.54 2.00 10.61
C PRO A 73 -9.49 0.47 10.61
N ARG A 74 -10.20 -0.16 9.67
CA ARG A 74 -10.26 -1.64 9.53
C ARG A 74 -8.98 -2.28 8.98
N ASN A 75 -8.16 -1.49 8.30
CA ASN A 75 -6.99 -2.01 7.59
C ASN A 75 -5.75 -1.98 8.49
N ARG A 76 -4.70 -2.72 8.10
CA ARG A 76 -3.38 -2.68 8.72
C ARG A 76 -2.35 -2.09 7.78
N TYR A 77 -1.46 -1.25 8.29
CA TYR A 77 -0.45 -0.58 7.48
C TYR A 77 0.94 -0.80 8.06
N LEU A 78 1.87 -1.19 7.20
CA LEU A 78 3.30 -1.22 7.50
C LEU A 78 4.02 -0.30 6.52
N LEU A 79 4.63 0.76 7.05
CA LEU A 79 5.40 1.73 6.27
C LEU A 79 6.88 1.37 6.32
N HIS A 80 7.56 1.38 5.19
CA HIS A 80 8.98 1.12 5.09
C HIS A 80 9.70 2.24 4.33
N LEU A 81 10.52 2.99 5.06
CA LEU A 81 11.54 3.84 4.48
C LEU A 81 12.83 3.05 4.35
N GLY A 82 13.28 2.86 3.10
CA GLY A 82 14.48 2.12 2.73
C GLY A 82 15.72 2.58 3.49
N ALA A 83 16.74 1.72 3.54
CA ALA A 83 17.99 1.99 4.27
C ALA A 83 18.76 3.24 3.80
N ASP A 84 18.41 3.77 2.63
CA ASP A 84 18.94 5.01 2.04
C ASP A 84 18.32 6.28 2.65
N ALA A 85 17.18 6.17 3.33
CA ALA A 85 16.57 7.24 4.13
C ALA A 85 17.27 7.44 5.48
N THR A 86 17.26 8.68 5.96
CA THR A 86 17.85 9.13 7.21
C THR A 86 16.95 8.84 8.42
N ASP A 87 17.54 8.78 9.61
CA ASP A 87 16.76 8.63 10.85
C ASP A 87 15.87 9.85 11.11
N ALA A 88 16.28 11.04 10.66
CA ALA A 88 15.46 12.25 10.74
C ALA A 88 14.16 12.12 9.93
N GLU A 89 14.23 11.55 8.72
CA GLU A 89 13.03 11.30 7.89
C GLU A 89 12.09 10.28 8.55
N ARG A 90 12.64 9.23 9.16
CA ARG A 90 11.84 8.22 9.91
C ARG A 90 11.17 8.82 11.13
N LEU A 91 11.90 9.64 11.90
CA LEU A 91 11.35 10.34 13.07
C LEU A 91 10.29 11.37 12.68
N SER A 92 10.49 12.10 11.57
CA SER A 92 9.49 13.01 11.02
C SER A 92 8.21 12.24 10.67
N LEU A 93 8.32 11.14 9.93
CA LEU A 93 7.16 10.31 9.57
C LEU A 93 6.41 9.84 10.82
N LEU A 94 7.10 9.34 11.84
CA LEU A 94 6.48 8.94 13.11
C LEU A 94 5.78 10.09 13.83
N SER A 95 6.35 11.30 13.78
CA SER A 95 5.73 12.50 14.34
C SER A 95 4.45 12.86 13.58
N ASP A 96 4.49 12.83 12.25
CA ASP A 96 3.35 13.14 11.39
C ASP A 96 2.21 12.14 11.62
N LEU A 97 2.51 10.84 11.74
CA LEU A 97 1.51 9.82 12.06
C LEU A 97 0.80 10.06 13.40
N LYS A 98 1.54 10.46 14.44
CA LYS A 98 0.98 10.76 15.76
C LYS A 98 0.06 11.98 15.75
N SER A 99 0.22 12.87 14.78
CA SER A 99 -0.62 14.06 14.61
C SER A 99 -2.00 13.76 14.04
N VAL A 100 -2.20 12.57 13.47
CA VAL A 100 -3.46 12.17 12.82
C VAL A 100 -4.35 11.47 13.86
N PRO A 101 -5.53 12.05 14.24
CA PRO A 101 -6.35 11.53 15.33
C PRO A 101 -6.76 10.08 15.15
N ALA A 102 -7.24 9.71 13.96
CA ALA A 102 -7.68 8.35 13.67
C ALA A 102 -6.52 7.35 13.77
N VAL A 103 -5.36 7.64 13.16
CA VAL A 103 -4.17 6.76 13.21
C VAL A 103 -3.75 6.52 14.66
N ASN A 104 -3.73 7.58 15.49
CA ASN A 104 -3.36 7.48 16.89
C ASN A 104 -4.39 6.68 17.72
N ALA A 105 -5.68 6.83 17.43
CA ALA A 105 -6.75 6.15 18.16
C ALA A 105 -6.89 4.67 17.83
N PHE A 106 -6.73 4.29 16.55
CA PHE A 106 -6.88 2.91 16.10
C PHE A 106 -5.58 2.10 16.15
N GLY A 107 -4.40 2.76 16.18
CA GLY A 107 -3.12 2.08 16.36
C GLY A 107 -2.82 1.03 15.28
N ASN A 108 -3.30 1.27 14.06
CA ASN A 108 -3.28 0.33 12.94
C ASN A 108 -2.19 0.62 11.90
N VAL A 109 -1.25 1.53 12.22
CA VAL A 109 -0.13 1.91 11.35
C VAL A 109 1.19 1.74 12.10
N ASP A 110 2.11 0.97 11.52
CA ASP A 110 3.47 0.80 12.02
C ASP A 110 4.52 1.29 11.01
N VAL A 111 5.68 1.70 11.51
CA VAL A 111 6.87 1.99 10.68
C VAL A 111 7.92 0.93 10.95
N LEU A 112 8.44 0.30 9.89
CA LEU A 112 9.45 -0.74 9.99
C LEU A 112 10.75 -0.20 10.59
N GLY A 113 11.10 -0.66 11.78
CA GLY A 113 12.31 -0.22 12.49
C GLY A 113 13.59 -0.86 11.95
N LYS A 114 13.59 -2.17 11.73
CA LYS A 114 14.72 -2.88 11.11
C LYS A 114 14.55 -2.86 9.59
N VAL A 115 15.12 -1.84 8.97
CA VAL A 115 14.94 -1.58 7.54
C VAL A 115 15.67 -2.59 6.67
N ASP A 116 14.98 -3.03 5.62
CA ASP A 116 15.59 -3.82 4.56
C ASP A 116 16.36 -2.93 3.58
N ARG A 117 17.41 -3.51 3.00
CA ARG A 117 18.17 -2.91 1.90
C ARG A 117 17.67 -3.51 0.60
N LEU A 118 17.30 -2.65 -0.32
CA LEU A 118 16.78 -3.03 -1.62
C LEU A 118 17.84 -2.77 -2.68
N SER A 119 18.03 -3.73 -3.57
CA SER A 119 18.69 -3.51 -4.85
C SER A 119 17.68 -3.30 -5.95
N ASP A 120 18.11 -2.59 -6.99
CA ASP A 120 17.37 -2.53 -8.23
C ASP A 120 17.48 -3.91 -8.90
N ASN A 121 16.33 -4.53 -9.16
CA ASN A 121 16.20 -5.78 -9.93
C ASN A 121 16.71 -7.06 -9.23
N GLY A 122 17.05 -7.02 -7.94
CA GLY A 122 17.51 -8.19 -7.18
C GLY A 122 16.44 -8.86 -6.32
N ALA A 123 16.81 -9.98 -5.69
CA ALA A 123 15.92 -10.76 -4.83
C ALA A 123 15.67 -10.16 -3.44
N SER A 124 16.43 -9.13 -3.05
CA SER A 124 16.20 -8.36 -1.83
C SER A 124 14.80 -7.76 -1.73
N LYS A 125 14.15 -7.44 -2.86
CA LYS A 125 12.76 -7.00 -2.88
C LYS A 125 11.80 -8.10 -2.43
N ILE A 126 11.96 -9.33 -2.94
CA ILE A 126 11.17 -10.49 -2.46
C ILE A 126 11.39 -10.69 -0.95
N ALA A 127 12.64 -10.63 -0.50
CA ALA A 127 12.96 -10.80 0.91
C ALA A 127 12.28 -9.73 1.79
N ALA A 128 12.28 -8.47 1.35
CA ALA A 128 11.61 -7.37 2.04
C ALA A 128 10.09 -7.53 2.05
N THR A 129 9.47 -7.91 0.93
CA THR A 129 8.02 -8.17 0.87
C THR A 129 7.64 -9.33 1.79
N LEU A 130 8.39 -10.45 1.79
CA LEU A 130 8.14 -11.56 2.70
C LEU A 130 8.37 -11.19 4.18
N HIS A 131 9.37 -10.36 4.47
CA HIS A 131 9.59 -9.83 5.81
C HIS A 131 8.40 -8.98 6.27
N ALA A 132 7.92 -8.06 5.43
CA ALA A 132 6.74 -7.24 5.69
C ALA A 132 5.48 -8.09 5.93
N VAL A 133 5.24 -9.08 5.07
CA VAL A 133 4.14 -10.04 5.21
C VAL A 133 4.24 -10.81 6.53
N SER A 134 5.43 -11.29 6.91
CA SER A 134 5.63 -12.01 8.18
C SER A 134 5.27 -11.15 9.41
N ILE A 135 5.59 -9.86 9.36
CA ILE A 135 5.22 -8.89 10.40
C ILE A 135 3.71 -8.69 10.42
N LEU A 136 3.09 -8.43 9.26
CA LEU A 136 1.65 -8.20 9.15
C LEU A 136 0.82 -9.42 9.57
N LEU A 137 1.27 -10.64 9.28
CA LEU A 137 0.65 -11.88 9.75
C LEU A 137 0.72 -12.02 11.27
N LYS A 138 1.82 -11.55 11.88
CA LYS A 138 2.04 -11.57 13.33
C LYS A 138 1.24 -10.49 14.07
N LEU A 139 1.15 -9.30 13.51
CA LEU A 139 0.49 -8.14 14.14
C LEU A 139 -1.03 -8.26 14.10
N ASP A 140 -1.58 -8.80 13.02
CA ASP A 140 -3.01 -8.83 12.80
C ASP A 140 -3.42 -10.11 12.05
N ARG A 141 -4.45 -10.79 12.56
CA ARG A 141 -4.97 -12.05 12.03
C ARG A 141 -6.21 -11.85 11.15
N THR A 142 -6.66 -10.61 10.97
CA THR A 142 -8.02 -10.32 10.52
C THR A 142 -8.14 -9.77 9.10
N TRP A 143 -7.03 -9.26 8.53
CA TRP A 143 -6.98 -8.82 7.14
C TRP A 143 -7.12 -9.99 6.16
N ASN A 144 -7.60 -9.69 4.96
CA ASN A 144 -7.97 -10.67 3.93
C ASN A 144 -7.04 -10.62 2.72
N TRP A 145 -6.63 -9.42 2.31
CA TRP A 145 -5.70 -9.21 1.20
C TRP A 145 -4.53 -8.34 1.60
N PHE A 146 -3.39 -8.62 0.99
CA PHE A 146 -2.18 -7.84 1.05
C PHE A 146 -2.05 -7.00 -0.22
N VAL A 147 -1.75 -5.72 -0.06
CA VAL A 147 -1.51 -4.78 -1.14
C VAL A 147 -0.15 -4.11 -0.91
N GLU A 148 0.78 -4.36 -1.81
CA GLU A 148 2.04 -3.62 -1.84
C GLU A 148 1.83 -2.31 -2.59
N LEU A 149 2.37 -1.20 -2.09
CA LEU A 149 2.41 0.11 -2.76
C LEU A 149 3.79 0.73 -2.52
N SER A 150 4.23 1.60 -3.41
CA SER A 150 5.38 2.47 -3.16
C SER A 150 5.00 3.94 -3.23
N ALA A 151 5.93 4.82 -2.87
CA ALA A 151 5.77 6.27 -2.96
C ALA A 151 5.42 6.78 -4.38
N LEU A 152 5.53 5.93 -5.40
CA LEU A 152 5.21 6.21 -6.80
C LEU A 152 3.76 5.83 -7.19
N ASP A 153 3.05 5.06 -6.35
CA ASP A 153 1.65 4.71 -6.54
C ASP A 153 0.70 5.76 -5.96
N TYR A 154 -0.54 5.78 -6.46
CA TYR A 154 -1.64 6.52 -5.83
C TYR A 154 -3.00 5.83 -6.09
N PRO A 155 -3.96 5.86 -5.14
CA PRO A 155 -5.26 5.23 -5.34
C PRO A 155 -6.14 6.04 -6.31
N LEU A 156 -6.95 5.32 -7.09
CA LEU A 156 -7.99 5.86 -7.97
C LEU A 156 -9.41 5.62 -7.43
N ILE A 157 -9.52 5.13 -6.20
CA ILE A 157 -10.76 4.78 -5.51
C ILE A 157 -10.65 5.11 -4.02
N THR A 158 -11.79 5.26 -3.34
CA THR A 158 -11.80 5.35 -1.88
C THR A 158 -11.68 3.97 -1.22
N GLN A 159 -11.37 3.92 0.08
CA GLN A 159 -11.35 2.65 0.81
C GLN A 159 -12.74 2.03 0.98
N ASP A 160 -13.78 2.86 1.04
CA ASP A 160 -15.16 2.40 1.04
C ASP A 160 -15.54 1.77 -0.30
N ASP A 161 -15.11 2.36 -1.43
CA ASP A 161 -15.28 1.75 -2.77
C ASP A 161 -14.60 0.38 -2.83
N LEU A 162 -13.32 0.32 -2.45
CA LEU A 162 -12.55 -0.92 -2.48
C LEU A 162 -13.20 -2.00 -1.61
N SER A 163 -13.56 -1.64 -0.37
CA SER A 163 -14.18 -2.56 0.59
C SER A 163 -15.55 -3.03 0.13
N HIS A 164 -16.33 -2.15 -0.50
CA HIS A 164 -17.65 -2.48 -1.04
C HIS A 164 -17.54 -3.53 -2.14
N VAL A 165 -16.67 -3.32 -3.13
CA VAL A 165 -16.51 -4.27 -4.25
C VAL A 165 -15.92 -5.59 -3.76
N PHE A 166 -14.85 -5.55 -2.96
CA PHE A 166 -14.20 -6.76 -2.43
C PHE A 166 -15.06 -7.53 -1.42
N ALA A 167 -16.16 -6.98 -0.91
CA ALA A 167 -17.09 -7.72 -0.07
C ALA A 167 -17.74 -8.89 -0.84
N SER A 168 -17.86 -8.78 -2.17
CA SER A 168 -18.39 -9.84 -3.04
C SER A 168 -17.32 -10.83 -3.53
N VAL A 169 -16.04 -10.47 -3.40
CA VAL A 169 -14.91 -11.26 -3.89
C VAL A 169 -14.55 -12.36 -2.90
N ASN A 170 -14.33 -13.57 -3.39
CA ASN A 170 -13.86 -14.66 -2.55
C ASN A 170 -12.45 -14.33 -2.00
N LYS A 171 -12.31 -14.37 -0.67
CA LYS A 171 -11.10 -14.04 0.08
C LYS A 171 -9.87 -14.88 -0.26
N SER A 172 -10.05 -16.03 -0.92
CA SER A 172 -8.93 -16.86 -1.40
C SER A 172 -8.35 -16.39 -2.73
N VAL A 173 -9.02 -15.49 -3.45
CA VAL A 173 -8.61 -15.01 -4.78
C VAL A 173 -7.41 -14.06 -4.69
N ASN A 174 -6.50 -14.19 -5.65
CA ASN A 174 -5.27 -13.44 -5.82
C ASN A 174 -5.30 -12.74 -7.18
N PHE A 175 -5.15 -11.42 -7.19
CA PHE A 175 -5.01 -10.63 -8.42
C PHE A 175 -3.52 -10.52 -8.73
N ILE A 176 -3.09 -11.31 -9.71
CA ILE A 176 -1.70 -11.45 -10.13
C ILE A 176 -1.67 -11.66 -11.65
N ASP A 177 -1.29 -10.60 -12.36
CA ASP A 177 -1.06 -10.67 -13.81
C ASP A 177 0.07 -11.67 -14.08
N HIS A 178 -0.15 -12.67 -14.93
CA HIS A 178 0.81 -13.74 -15.14
C HIS A 178 0.79 -14.31 -16.55
N THR A 179 1.95 -14.77 -17.00
CA THR A 179 2.13 -15.54 -18.23
C THR A 179 3.28 -16.53 -18.07
N SER A 180 3.19 -17.66 -18.77
CA SER A 180 4.28 -18.61 -18.92
C SER A 180 5.04 -18.44 -20.25
N ASP A 181 4.59 -17.54 -21.12
CA ASP A 181 5.34 -17.13 -22.31
C ASP A 181 6.45 -16.14 -21.90
N LEU A 182 7.64 -16.70 -21.71
CA LEU A 182 8.81 -15.93 -21.30
C LEU A 182 9.43 -15.13 -22.45
N ALA A 183 9.22 -15.53 -23.71
CA ALA A 183 9.85 -14.93 -24.88
C ALA A 183 11.33 -14.52 -24.65
N TRP A 184 11.68 -13.26 -24.89
CA TRP A 184 13.03 -12.73 -24.70
C TRP A 184 13.47 -12.74 -23.22
N LYS A 185 12.53 -12.69 -22.26
CA LYS A 185 12.82 -12.68 -20.82
C LYS A 185 13.52 -13.97 -20.38
N GLU A 186 13.26 -15.10 -21.03
CA GLU A 186 13.95 -16.36 -20.73
C GLU A 186 15.47 -16.20 -20.84
N SER A 187 15.93 -15.65 -21.98
CA SER A 187 17.35 -15.49 -22.29
C SER A 187 18.03 -14.36 -21.51
N GLN A 188 17.26 -13.33 -21.13
CA GLN A 188 17.77 -12.09 -20.52
C GLN A 188 17.60 -12.04 -19.00
N ARG A 189 16.68 -12.80 -18.41
CA ARG A 189 16.35 -12.72 -16.97
C ARG A 189 16.45 -14.06 -16.25
N ILE A 190 15.99 -15.16 -16.87
CA ILE A 190 15.91 -16.49 -16.22
C ILE A 190 17.21 -17.29 -16.33
N LYS A 191 17.79 -17.35 -17.54
CA LYS A 191 19.06 -18.06 -17.82
C LYS A 191 20.30 -17.37 -17.21
N PRO A 192 20.41 -16.04 -17.17
CA PRO A 192 21.50 -15.37 -16.46
C PRO A 192 21.46 -15.64 -14.96
N ILE A 193 22.63 -15.74 -14.34
CA ILE A 193 22.78 -15.93 -12.90
C ILE A 193 23.27 -14.63 -12.30
N VAL A 194 22.51 -14.09 -11.35
CA VAL A 194 22.92 -12.88 -10.59
C VAL A 194 23.05 -13.16 -9.10
N VAL A 195 23.91 -12.42 -8.43
CA VAL A 195 24.00 -12.41 -6.97
C VAL A 195 23.64 -11.02 -6.49
N ASP A 196 22.66 -10.94 -5.60
CA ASP A 196 22.21 -9.70 -5.00
C ASP A 196 23.00 -9.39 -3.72
N PRO A 197 23.96 -8.43 -3.75
CA PRO A 197 24.70 -8.08 -2.56
C PRO A 197 23.88 -7.40 -1.48
N ALA A 198 22.70 -6.83 -1.79
CA ALA A 198 21.89 -6.14 -0.78
C ALA A 198 21.43 -7.09 0.35
N LEU A 199 21.42 -8.40 0.08
CA LEU A 199 21.10 -9.45 1.05
C LEU A 199 22.17 -9.67 2.13
N TYR A 200 23.45 -9.36 1.86
CA TYR A 200 24.56 -9.69 2.77
C TYR A 200 25.64 -8.60 2.91
N LEU A 201 25.63 -7.54 2.08
CA LEU A 201 26.56 -6.43 2.13
C LEU A 201 25.85 -5.11 2.46
N ALA A 202 26.32 -4.44 3.51
CA ALA A 202 25.67 -3.25 4.05
C ALA A 202 25.71 -2.00 3.17
N ARG A 203 26.53 -1.96 2.11
CA ARG A 203 26.77 -0.73 1.31
C ARG A 203 26.83 -1.00 -0.19
N ARG A 204 26.37 -2.15 -0.65
CA ARG A 204 26.43 -2.52 -2.07
C ARG A 204 25.10 -3.12 -2.51
N THR A 205 24.49 -2.49 -3.51
CA THR A 205 23.20 -2.88 -4.07
C THR A 205 23.28 -3.25 -5.55
N GLN A 206 24.41 -2.98 -6.22
CA GLN A 206 24.61 -3.36 -7.62
C GLN A 206 24.80 -4.88 -7.74
N LEU A 207 23.96 -5.52 -8.55
CA LEU A 207 24.02 -6.96 -8.81
C LEU A 207 25.36 -7.39 -9.39
N PHE A 208 25.83 -8.56 -8.97
CA PHE A 208 26.91 -9.27 -9.65
C PHE A 208 26.31 -10.23 -10.66
N THR A 209 26.82 -10.22 -11.89
CA THR A 209 26.38 -11.16 -12.93
C THR A 209 27.47 -12.19 -13.16
N ALA A 210 27.11 -13.47 -13.14
CA ALA A 210 28.03 -14.54 -13.49
C ALA A 210 28.29 -14.56 -15.01
N THR A 211 29.47 -15.03 -15.41
CA THR A 211 29.82 -15.22 -16.83
C THR A 211 29.01 -16.34 -17.46
N GLU A 212 28.84 -17.44 -16.73
CA GLU A 212 28.07 -18.60 -17.19
C GLU A 212 26.56 -18.43 -16.96
N LYS A 213 25.78 -19.07 -17.83
CA LYS A 213 24.32 -19.13 -17.72
C LYS A 213 23.87 -20.51 -17.28
N ARG A 214 22.66 -20.60 -16.72
CA ARG A 214 22.00 -21.87 -16.40
C ARG A 214 20.89 -22.20 -17.41
N PRO A 215 20.52 -23.48 -17.57
CA PRO A 215 19.28 -23.84 -18.26
C PRO A 215 18.05 -23.35 -17.48
N THR A 216 16.94 -23.20 -18.19
CA THR A 216 15.61 -23.00 -17.58
C THR A 216 15.23 -24.29 -16.83
N PRO A 217 14.66 -24.20 -15.61
CA PRO A 217 14.30 -25.36 -14.82
C PRO A 217 13.23 -26.20 -15.52
N ASP A 218 13.31 -27.51 -15.36
CA ASP A 218 12.35 -28.51 -15.86
C ASP A 218 11.48 -29.12 -14.74
N ALA A 219 11.88 -28.95 -13.48
CA ALA A 219 11.13 -29.41 -12.31
C ALA A 219 9.87 -28.59 -12.01
N PHE A 220 9.76 -27.38 -12.55
CA PHE A 220 8.60 -26.50 -12.41
C PHE A 220 8.52 -25.55 -13.60
N LYS A 221 7.33 -25.04 -13.90
CA LYS A 221 7.13 -24.07 -14.97
C LYS A 221 7.35 -22.65 -14.45
N VAL A 222 8.23 -21.88 -15.08
CA VAL A 222 8.45 -20.48 -14.69
C VAL A 222 7.30 -19.61 -15.21
N PHE A 223 6.74 -18.78 -14.33
CA PHE A 223 5.77 -17.75 -14.68
C PHE A 223 6.36 -16.37 -14.38
N THR A 224 5.98 -15.38 -15.19
CA THR A 224 6.34 -13.97 -15.01
C THR A 224 5.12 -13.09 -15.20
N GLY A 225 5.15 -11.87 -14.70
CA GLY A 225 4.08 -10.90 -14.91
C GLY A 225 4.36 -9.58 -14.23
N SER A 226 3.28 -8.85 -13.94
CA SER A 226 3.35 -7.60 -13.18
C SER A 226 3.91 -7.84 -11.76
N PRO A 227 4.95 -7.12 -11.31
CA PRO A 227 5.44 -7.25 -9.93
C PRO A 227 4.43 -6.75 -8.89
N TRP A 228 3.40 -6.05 -9.36
CA TRP A 228 2.35 -5.41 -8.61
C TRP A 228 1.18 -6.37 -8.45
N THR A 229 0.85 -6.75 -7.22
CA THR A 229 -0.16 -7.79 -6.96
C THR A 229 -1.08 -7.41 -5.81
N VAL A 230 -2.24 -8.06 -5.76
CA VAL A 230 -3.11 -8.10 -4.57
C VAL A 230 -3.29 -9.56 -4.17
N LEU A 231 -2.61 -9.96 -3.10
CA LEU A 231 -2.47 -11.37 -2.72
C LEU A 231 -3.36 -11.70 -1.53
N SER A 232 -4.03 -12.84 -1.59
CA SER A 232 -4.81 -13.36 -0.47
C SER A 232 -3.91 -13.68 0.72
N ARG A 233 -4.46 -13.53 1.93
CA ARG A 233 -3.79 -13.96 3.16
C ARG A 233 -3.40 -15.43 3.11
N SER A 234 -4.29 -16.30 2.63
CA SER A 234 -4.05 -17.75 2.57
C SER A 234 -2.83 -18.10 1.71
N PHE A 235 -2.67 -17.44 0.56
CA PHE A 235 -1.50 -17.64 -0.29
C PHE A 235 -0.21 -17.13 0.36
N LEU A 236 -0.27 -16.01 1.07
CA LEU A 236 0.88 -15.49 1.80
C LEU A 236 1.24 -16.33 3.03
N GLU A 237 0.27 -16.92 3.72
CA GLU A 237 0.51 -17.91 4.77
C GLU A 237 1.23 -19.14 4.19
N TYR A 238 0.86 -19.60 2.99
CA TYR A 238 1.58 -20.65 2.27
C TYR A 238 3.04 -20.25 1.97
N CYS A 239 3.26 -19.06 1.43
CA CYS A 239 4.61 -18.56 1.14
C CYS A 239 5.49 -18.45 2.39
N ILE A 240 4.93 -18.05 3.54
CA ILE A 240 5.67 -17.84 4.79
C ILE A 240 5.86 -19.13 5.60
N PHE A 241 4.79 -19.91 5.79
CA PHE A 241 4.84 -21.13 6.59
C PHE A 241 5.36 -22.32 5.79
N GLY A 242 5.16 -22.34 4.47
CA GLY A 242 5.64 -23.36 3.55
C GLY A 242 5.35 -24.78 4.04
N TRP A 243 4.08 -25.16 4.17
CA TRP A 243 3.74 -26.54 4.52
C TRP A 243 4.14 -27.53 3.40
N ASP A 244 4.28 -27.04 2.16
CA ASP A 244 5.08 -27.64 1.10
C ASP A 244 6.44 -26.92 0.99
N ASN A 245 7.46 -27.61 0.49
CA ASN A 245 8.78 -27.07 0.20
C ASN A 245 8.84 -26.19 -1.06
N LEU A 246 7.82 -26.22 -1.93
CA LEU A 246 7.82 -25.43 -3.19
C LEU A 246 8.19 -23.95 -2.98
N PRO A 247 7.59 -23.16 -2.06
CA PRO A 247 7.99 -21.76 -1.86
C PRO A 247 9.48 -21.62 -1.48
N ARG A 248 10.03 -22.53 -0.67
CA ARG A 248 11.45 -22.50 -0.27
C ARG A 248 12.38 -22.82 -1.43
N ILE A 249 12.04 -23.83 -2.23
CA ILE A 249 12.80 -24.20 -3.43
C ILE A 249 12.83 -23.03 -4.40
N LEU A 250 11.67 -22.41 -4.65
CA LEU A 250 11.56 -21.27 -5.55
C LEU A 250 12.30 -20.05 -5.01
N LEU A 251 12.28 -19.78 -3.70
CA LEU A 251 13.12 -18.73 -3.11
C LEU A 251 14.60 -18.94 -3.38
N MET A 252 15.10 -20.16 -3.18
CA MET A 252 16.50 -20.49 -3.48
C MET A 252 16.83 -20.27 -4.95
N TYR A 253 15.91 -20.63 -5.86
CA TYR A 253 16.11 -20.46 -7.30
C TYR A 253 16.06 -18.99 -7.75
N PHE A 254 15.03 -18.25 -7.31
CA PHE A 254 14.77 -16.85 -7.68
C PHE A 254 15.70 -15.86 -6.97
N ASN A 255 16.42 -16.30 -5.94
CA ASN A 255 17.52 -15.53 -5.35
C ASN A 255 18.60 -15.14 -6.38
N ASN A 256 18.73 -15.92 -7.47
CA ASN A 256 19.71 -15.68 -8.53
C ASN A 256 19.11 -15.30 -9.89
N VAL A 257 17.89 -14.74 -9.90
CA VAL A 257 17.19 -14.25 -11.10
C VAL A 257 17.11 -12.72 -11.11
N ILE A 258 17.24 -12.11 -12.28
CA ILE A 258 17.03 -10.68 -12.49
C ILE A 258 15.52 -10.40 -12.46
N LEU A 259 15.09 -9.33 -11.76
CA LEU A 259 13.68 -8.95 -11.57
C LEU A 259 12.86 -10.12 -11.00
N SER A 260 13.41 -10.78 -9.99
CA SER A 260 12.82 -11.97 -9.40
C SER A 260 11.44 -11.72 -8.78
N GLU A 261 11.14 -10.49 -8.36
CA GLU A 261 9.79 -10.08 -7.91
C GLU A 261 8.71 -10.28 -8.97
N GLU A 262 9.04 -10.11 -10.26
CA GLU A 262 8.14 -10.36 -11.38
C GLU A 262 7.93 -11.86 -11.64
N CYS A 263 8.57 -12.75 -10.87
CA CYS A 263 8.56 -14.20 -11.14
C CYS A 263 8.19 -15.05 -9.92
N TYR A 264 8.63 -14.68 -8.71
CA TYR A 264 8.52 -15.55 -7.53
C TYR A 264 7.08 -15.90 -7.19
N PHE A 265 6.23 -14.90 -6.88
CA PHE A 265 4.84 -15.16 -6.49
C PHE A 265 4.05 -15.82 -7.62
N HIS A 266 4.28 -15.39 -8.87
CA HIS A 266 3.70 -15.96 -10.09
C HIS A 266 4.01 -17.45 -10.22
N THR A 267 5.27 -17.82 -10.04
CA THR A 267 5.71 -19.22 -10.16
C THR A 267 5.24 -20.05 -8.99
N VAL A 268 5.24 -19.52 -7.76
CA VAL A 268 4.73 -20.26 -6.59
C VAL A 268 3.23 -20.56 -6.75
N ILE A 269 2.41 -19.54 -7.06
CA ILE A 269 0.96 -19.72 -7.12
C ILE A 269 0.55 -20.65 -8.27
N CYS A 270 1.24 -20.59 -9.41
CA CYS A 270 0.92 -21.39 -10.57
C CYS A 270 1.44 -22.83 -10.54
N ASN A 271 2.41 -23.14 -9.67
CA ASN A 271 2.89 -24.51 -9.48
C ASN A 271 2.34 -25.16 -8.20
N ALA A 272 1.48 -24.47 -7.44
CA ALA A 272 0.85 -24.99 -6.23
C ALA A 272 -0.60 -25.45 -6.53
N PRO A 273 -0.92 -26.75 -6.47
CA PRO A 273 -2.24 -27.27 -6.85
C PRO A 273 -3.42 -26.69 -6.05
N GLU A 274 -3.17 -26.31 -4.80
CA GLU A 274 -4.17 -25.70 -3.91
C GLU A 274 -4.61 -24.28 -4.33
N PHE A 275 -3.84 -23.61 -5.20
CA PHE A 275 -4.13 -22.24 -5.65
C PHE A 275 -4.58 -22.13 -7.12
N THR A 276 -4.64 -23.23 -7.87
CA THR A 276 -4.91 -23.23 -9.33
C THR A 276 -6.18 -22.46 -9.73
N ASN A 277 -7.26 -22.52 -8.93
CA ASN A 277 -8.53 -21.85 -9.20
C ASN A 277 -8.69 -20.51 -8.46
N THR A 278 -7.60 -19.94 -7.96
CA THR A 278 -7.61 -18.70 -7.17
C THR A 278 -6.77 -17.59 -7.79
N THR A 279 -6.30 -17.78 -9.02
CA THR A 279 -5.38 -16.87 -9.70
C THR A 279 -6.12 -16.06 -10.76
N VAL A 280 -6.35 -14.79 -10.49
CA VAL A 280 -6.98 -13.84 -11.42
C VAL A 280 -5.88 -13.07 -12.15
N ASN A 281 -5.94 -13.07 -13.48
CA ASN A 281 -4.95 -12.40 -14.33
C ASN A 281 -5.24 -10.90 -14.45
N GLY A 282 -4.73 -10.13 -13.49
CA GLY A 282 -4.84 -8.67 -13.44
C GLY A 282 -4.21 -8.12 -12.17
N ASP A 283 -3.66 -6.91 -12.22
CA ASP A 283 -2.93 -6.28 -11.10
C ASP A 283 -3.67 -5.11 -10.43
N LEU A 284 -4.86 -4.75 -10.96
CA LEU A 284 -5.69 -3.63 -10.53
C LEU A 284 -4.98 -2.26 -10.59
N ARG A 285 -3.93 -2.14 -11.40
CA ARG A 285 -3.15 -0.90 -11.58
C ARG A 285 -3.29 -0.33 -12.98
N TYR A 286 -3.57 0.97 -13.05
CA TYR A 286 -3.46 1.73 -14.27
C TYR A 286 -2.01 2.19 -14.50
N MET A 287 -1.46 1.84 -15.66
CA MET A 287 -0.12 2.21 -16.09
C MET A 287 -0.12 2.49 -17.59
N ILE A 288 0.67 3.47 -18.02
CA ILE A 288 0.95 3.71 -19.43
C ILE A 288 2.38 3.27 -19.70
N TRP A 289 2.57 2.37 -20.68
CA TRP A 289 3.89 1.94 -21.12
C TRP A 289 4.31 2.69 -22.38
N ASP A 290 5.59 3.07 -22.45
CA ASP A 290 6.18 3.57 -23.69
C ASP A 290 6.20 2.45 -24.76
N SER A 291 6.29 2.82 -26.04
CA SER A 291 6.50 1.87 -27.14
C SER A 291 7.83 2.16 -27.85
N PRO A 292 8.85 1.30 -27.73
CA PRO A 292 8.88 0.05 -26.94
C PRO A 292 8.90 0.31 -25.42
N PRO A 293 8.46 -0.67 -24.60
CA PRO A 293 8.41 -0.52 -23.15
C PRO A 293 9.80 -0.34 -22.57
N LYS A 294 9.92 0.62 -21.63
CA LYS A 294 11.11 0.81 -20.79
C LYS A 294 11.04 -0.11 -19.57
N MET A 295 12.06 -0.04 -18.71
CA MET A 295 12.11 -0.78 -17.43
C MET A 295 10.97 -0.39 -16.48
N GLU A 296 10.54 0.87 -16.51
CA GLU A 296 9.50 1.41 -15.66
C GLU A 296 8.45 2.12 -16.54
N PRO A 297 7.17 2.16 -16.12
CA PRO A 297 6.11 2.80 -16.88
C PRO A 297 6.26 4.32 -16.93
N HIS A 298 5.50 4.97 -17.82
CA HIS A 298 5.46 6.41 -17.98
C HIS A 298 5.03 7.12 -16.68
N PHE A 299 5.56 8.33 -16.46
CA PHE A 299 5.10 9.18 -15.36
C PHE A 299 3.78 9.86 -15.75
N LEU A 300 2.70 9.48 -15.10
CA LEU A 300 1.37 10.03 -15.32
C LEU A 300 1.31 11.51 -14.94
N THR A 301 0.61 12.28 -15.74
CA THR A 301 0.43 13.74 -15.61
C THR A 301 -1.05 14.11 -15.66
N VAL A 302 -1.36 15.40 -15.56
CA VAL A 302 -2.73 15.92 -15.71
C VAL A 302 -3.35 15.54 -17.06
N ALA A 303 -2.55 15.37 -18.11
CA ALA A 303 -3.05 14.97 -19.43
C ALA A 303 -3.64 13.55 -19.45
N ASP A 304 -3.19 12.68 -18.53
CA ASP A 304 -3.61 11.28 -18.44
C ASP A 304 -4.82 11.09 -17.50
N PHE A 305 -5.29 12.17 -16.84
CA PHE A 305 -6.26 12.10 -15.76
C PHE A 305 -7.57 11.44 -16.17
N ASP A 306 -8.17 11.86 -17.28
CA ASP A 306 -9.48 11.36 -17.70
C ASP A 306 -9.43 9.86 -18.02
N GLN A 307 -8.37 9.41 -18.68
CA GLN A 307 -8.19 8.00 -19.01
C GLN A 307 -7.98 7.16 -17.75
N MET A 308 -7.11 7.59 -16.83
CA MET A 308 -6.89 6.84 -15.58
C MET A 308 -8.15 6.82 -14.71
N ALA A 309 -8.88 7.93 -14.60
CA ALA A 309 -10.11 8.01 -13.81
C ALA A 309 -11.27 7.16 -14.38
N GLN A 310 -11.21 6.78 -15.65
CA GLN A 310 -12.19 5.92 -16.33
C GLN A 310 -11.75 4.46 -16.42
N SER A 311 -10.51 4.13 -16.05
CA SER A 311 -9.91 2.82 -16.24
C SER A 311 -10.55 1.66 -15.46
N GLY A 312 -11.26 1.96 -14.36
CA GLY A 312 -11.75 0.94 -13.44
C GLY A 312 -10.65 0.25 -12.62
N ALA A 313 -9.41 0.77 -12.64
CA ALA A 313 -8.32 0.31 -11.78
C ALA A 313 -8.46 0.86 -10.34
N ALA A 314 -7.91 0.14 -9.36
CA ALA A 314 -7.91 0.57 -7.96
C ALA A 314 -6.77 1.56 -7.67
N PHE A 315 -5.64 1.40 -8.36
CA PHE A 315 -4.44 2.23 -8.17
C PHE A 315 -3.87 2.65 -9.53
N ALA A 316 -2.95 3.61 -9.52
CA ALA A 316 -2.20 4.03 -10.70
C ALA A 316 -0.71 4.21 -10.40
N ARG A 317 0.13 4.02 -11.41
CA ARG A 317 1.57 4.35 -11.35
C ARG A 317 2.12 4.80 -12.73
N GLN A 318 3.20 5.59 -12.78
CA GLN A 318 3.90 6.21 -11.64
C GLN A 318 3.70 7.71 -11.63
N PHE A 319 3.78 8.31 -10.44
CA PHE A 319 3.67 9.76 -10.27
C PHE A 319 5.00 10.39 -9.87
N LYS A 320 5.27 11.60 -10.38
CA LYS A 320 6.36 12.42 -9.88
C LYS A 320 6.02 12.99 -8.50
N ARG A 321 7.05 13.36 -7.74
CA ARG A 321 6.87 14.02 -6.44
C ARG A 321 6.09 15.32 -6.64
N ASP A 322 5.02 15.48 -5.89
CA ASP A 322 4.15 16.67 -5.88
C ASP A 322 3.63 17.08 -7.26
N ASP A 323 3.43 16.11 -8.17
CA ASP A 323 2.81 16.38 -9.46
C ASP A 323 1.36 16.89 -9.26
N PRO A 324 0.92 17.94 -9.99
CA PRO A 324 -0.43 18.49 -9.87
C PRO A 324 -1.55 17.46 -10.09
N VAL A 325 -1.29 16.38 -10.83
CA VAL A 325 -2.28 15.31 -11.03
C VAL A 325 -2.67 14.64 -9.72
N LEU A 326 -1.78 14.56 -8.72
CA LEU A 326 -2.08 13.99 -7.40
C LEU A 326 -3.13 14.83 -6.66
N ASP A 327 -3.04 16.16 -6.77
CA ASP A 327 -4.03 17.08 -6.19
C ASP A 327 -5.38 16.97 -6.93
N MET A 328 -5.34 16.69 -8.24
CA MET A 328 -6.53 16.42 -9.04
C MET A 328 -7.20 15.10 -8.63
N VAL A 329 -6.43 14.03 -8.37
CA VAL A 329 -6.97 12.77 -7.82
C VAL A 329 -7.58 12.99 -6.44
N ASP A 330 -6.89 13.69 -5.54
CA ASP A 330 -7.41 13.98 -4.20
C ASP A 330 -8.76 14.73 -4.27
N ARG A 331 -8.88 15.74 -5.14
CA ARG A 331 -10.08 16.58 -5.24
C ARG A 331 -11.22 15.92 -6.03
N GLU A 332 -10.90 15.31 -7.16
CA GLU A 332 -11.90 14.83 -8.12
C GLU A 332 -12.36 13.40 -7.83
N ILE A 333 -11.47 12.55 -7.32
CA ILE A 333 -11.74 11.14 -7.05
C ILE A 333 -11.98 10.91 -5.55
N LEU A 334 -11.00 11.26 -4.71
CA LEU A 334 -11.00 10.90 -3.29
C LEU A 334 -11.77 11.88 -2.40
N LYS A 335 -12.20 13.03 -2.96
CA LYS A 335 -12.95 14.09 -2.28
C LYS A 335 -12.30 14.54 -0.97
N ARG A 336 -10.97 14.69 -0.97
CA ARG A 336 -10.16 15.05 0.21
C ARG A 336 -9.24 16.23 -0.06
N GLY A 337 -8.82 16.88 1.02
CA GLY A 337 -7.71 17.83 1.00
C GLY A 337 -6.35 17.13 1.00
N ARG A 338 -5.31 17.83 0.55
CA ARG A 338 -3.93 17.35 0.63
C ARG A 338 -3.56 17.07 2.10
N PHE A 339 -2.93 15.93 2.36
CA PHE A 339 -2.56 15.47 3.71
C PHE A 339 -3.74 15.36 4.71
N ARG A 340 -4.95 15.10 4.22
CA ARG A 340 -6.12 14.75 5.04
C ARG A 340 -6.48 13.28 4.83
N VAL A 341 -7.11 12.62 5.79
CA VAL A 341 -7.62 11.26 5.56
C VAL A 341 -8.70 11.29 4.48
N THR A 342 -8.73 10.29 3.58
CA THR A 342 -9.85 10.13 2.64
C THR A 342 -11.15 9.88 3.42
N PRO A 343 -12.19 10.72 3.26
CA PRO A 343 -13.45 10.52 3.95
C PRO A 343 -14.12 9.20 3.55
N GLY A 344 -14.53 8.42 4.55
CA GLY A 344 -15.40 7.26 4.38
C GLY A 344 -16.69 7.41 5.19
N ALA A 345 -17.59 6.44 5.10
CA ALA A 345 -18.85 6.45 5.86
C ALA A 345 -18.65 6.45 7.39
N TRP A 346 -17.47 6.02 7.84
CA TRP A 346 -17.06 6.00 9.23
C TRP A 346 -16.67 7.38 9.79
N CYS A 347 -16.48 8.40 8.95
CA CYS A 347 -16.13 9.75 9.40
C CYS A 347 -17.39 10.55 9.75
N SER A 348 -17.46 11.10 10.97
CA SER A 348 -18.70 11.66 11.53
C SER A 348 -18.72 13.18 11.69
N SER A 349 -17.55 13.84 11.62
CA SER A 349 -17.50 15.30 11.76
C SER A 349 -18.16 15.97 10.56
N HIS A 350 -19.13 16.86 10.81
CA HIS A 350 -19.64 17.78 9.80
C HIS A 350 -18.47 18.60 9.26
N GLY A 351 -18.07 18.33 8.01
CA GLY A 351 -16.93 18.98 7.38
C GLY A 351 -17.11 20.50 7.37
N SER A 352 -16.23 21.21 8.05
CA SER A 352 -16.03 22.65 7.85
C SER A 352 -14.72 22.84 7.10
N TRP A 353 -14.49 24.04 6.54
CA TRP A 353 -13.20 24.34 5.89
C TRP A 353 -11.99 24.16 6.83
N TRP A 354 -12.22 24.17 8.15
CA TRP A 354 -11.19 24.14 9.19
C TRP A 354 -11.03 22.78 9.88
N THR A 355 -11.99 21.86 9.74
CA THR A 355 -12.03 20.58 10.48
C THR A 355 -11.93 19.40 9.53
N ASP A 356 -10.98 18.50 9.79
CA ASP A 356 -10.86 17.24 9.06
C ASP A 356 -12.08 16.35 9.39
N PRO A 357 -12.88 15.93 8.38
CA PRO A 357 -14.08 15.11 8.58
C PRO A 357 -13.81 13.83 9.39
N CYS A 358 -12.59 13.31 9.34
CA CYS A 358 -12.19 12.06 9.99
C CYS A 358 -11.45 12.29 11.33
N SER A 359 -11.60 13.48 11.93
CA SER A 359 -11.15 13.76 13.31
C SER A 359 -12.05 13.09 14.36
N GLU A 360 -13.31 12.85 14.00
CA GLU A 360 -14.31 12.12 14.76
C GLU A 360 -14.83 10.98 13.89
N TRP A 361 -15.29 9.89 14.52
CA TRP A 361 -15.71 8.69 13.81
C TRP A 361 -16.96 8.05 14.43
N ASP A 362 -17.74 7.43 13.55
CA ASP A 362 -18.91 6.60 13.87
C ASP A 362 -18.56 5.10 13.74
N ASP A 363 -19.45 4.31 13.15
CA ASP A 363 -19.27 2.88 12.96
C ASP A 363 -18.30 2.61 11.80
N VAL A 364 -17.09 2.16 12.15
CA VAL A 364 -16.03 1.75 11.21
C VAL A 364 -16.35 0.49 10.42
N ASN A 365 -17.48 -0.18 10.70
CA ASN A 365 -17.95 -1.35 9.97
C ASN A 365 -18.92 -0.99 8.82
N VAL A 366 -19.31 0.28 8.70
CA VAL A 366 -20.15 0.77 7.61
C VAL A 366 -19.27 1.29 6.49
N VAL A 367 -19.59 0.91 5.26
CA VAL A 367 -18.95 1.40 4.04
C VAL A 367 -20.01 1.96 3.10
N LYS A 368 -19.69 3.06 2.42
CA LYS A 368 -20.57 3.70 1.43
C LYS A 368 -19.87 3.80 0.09
N ALA A 369 -20.32 2.97 -0.86
CA ALA A 369 -19.85 3.02 -2.24
C ALA A 369 -20.02 4.43 -2.83
N GLY A 370 -18.95 4.93 -3.43
CA GLY A 370 -18.90 6.12 -4.25
C GLY A 370 -18.94 5.80 -5.75
N PRO A 371 -18.70 6.80 -6.60
CA PRO A 371 -18.82 6.65 -8.06
C PRO A 371 -17.83 5.67 -8.68
N GLN A 372 -16.66 5.47 -8.07
CA GLN A 372 -15.63 4.60 -8.65
C GLN A 372 -15.86 3.12 -8.33
N ALA A 373 -16.63 2.78 -7.28
CA ALA A 373 -16.99 1.40 -6.97
C ALA A 373 -17.59 0.69 -8.18
N LYS A 374 -18.50 1.34 -8.93
CA LYS A 374 -19.14 0.74 -10.10
C LYS A 374 -18.15 0.31 -11.18
N LYS A 375 -17.17 1.18 -11.51
CA LYS A 375 -16.17 0.86 -12.55
C LYS A 375 -15.23 -0.25 -12.10
N LEU A 376 -14.85 -0.24 -10.82
CA LEU A 376 -14.03 -1.30 -10.25
C LEU A 376 -14.80 -2.64 -10.24
N ASP A 377 -16.08 -2.62 -9.89
CA ASP A 377 -16.95 -3.80 -9.90
C ASP A 377 -17.08 -4.41 -11.29
N GLU A 378 -17.25 -3.58 -12.33
CA GLU A 378 -17.25 -4.01 -13.73
C GLU A 378 -15.90 -4.69 -14.09
N THR A 379 -14.76 -4.07 -13.73
CA THR A 379 -13.43 -4.66 -13.96
C THR A 379 -13.24 -5.99 -13.24
N ILE A 380 -13.61 -6.06 -11.96
CA ILE A 380 -13.47 -7.28 -11.15
C ILE A 380 -14.39 -8.39 -11.68
N THR A 381 -15.62 -8.06 -12.07
CA THR A 381 -16.55 -9.04 -12.65
C THR A 381 -15.97 -9.65 -13.93
N ASN A 382 -15.44 -8.82 -14.84
CA ASN A 382 -14.80 -9.31 -16.07
C ASN A 382 -13.62 -10.25 -15.76
N PHE A 383 -12.78 -9.88 -14.80
CA PHE A 383 -11.66 -10.72 -14.37
C PHE A 383 -12.10 -12.05 -13.74
N LEU A 384 -13.19 -12.06 -12.97
CA LEU A 384 -13.74 -13.29 -12.38
C LEU A 384 -14.44 -14.17 -13.42
N ASP A 385 -15.07 -13.59 -14.43
CA ASP A 385 -15.66 -14.32 -15.56
C ASP A 385 -14.58 -15.00 -16.42
N ASP A 386 -13.45 -14.33 -16.65
CA ASP A 386 -12.27 -14.92 -17.29
C ASP A 386 -11.69 -16.10 -16.48
N LEU A 387 -11.66 -15.97 -15.15
CA LEU A 387 -11.26 -17.08 -14.27
C LEU A 387 -12.21 -18.27 -14.41
N ASN A 388 -13.51 -18.02 -14.38
CA ASN A 388 -14.55 -19.06 -14.50
C ASN A 388 -14.53 -19.76 -15.87
N SER A 389 -14.19 -19.03 -16.94
CA SER A 389 -14.03 -19.57 -18.29
C SER A 389 -12.69 -20.30 -18.53
N GLN A 390 -11.80 -20.30 -17.53
CA GLN A 390 -10.47 -20.93 -17.56
C GLN A 390 -9.55 -20.46 -18.71
N THR A 391 -9.80 -19.28 -19.26
CA THR A 391 -9.04 -18.72 -20.39
C THR A 391 -7.66 -18.27 -19.97
N ASN A 392 -7.53 -17.72 -18.76
CA ASN A 392 -6.33 -17.07 -18.24
C ASN A 392 -5.76 -17.77 -16.99
N GLN A 393 -5.87 -19.11 -16.93
CA GLN A 393 -5.29 -19.90 -15.83
C GLN A 393 -3.79 -20.12 -16.02
N CYS A 394 -3.14 -20.55 -14.94
CA CYS A 394 -1.76 -21.05 -14.85
C CYS A 394 -1.50 -22.27 -15.76
N LYS A 395 -1.58 -22.07 -17.08
CA LYS A 395 -1.42 -23.10 -18.12
C LYS A 395 -0.05 -23.04 -18.76
#